data_AF-A0A0W7VCZ6-F1
#
_entry.id   AF-A0A0W7VCZ6-F1
#
_cell.length_a   1.000
_cell.length_b   1.000
_cell.length_c   1.000
_cell.angle_alpha   90.00
_cell.angle_beta   90.00
_cell.angle_gamma   90.00
#
_symmetry.space_group_name_H-M   'P 1'
#
loop_
_entity.id
_entity.type
_entity.pdbx_description
1 polymer ?
#
loop_
_entity_poly.entity_id
_entity_poly.type
_entity_poly.pdbx_seq_one_letter_code
_entity_poly.pdbx_strand_id
1 'polypeptide(L)'
;MAPTETAVKKSIADHLTEWGSSSLPPSLLATLITALHARPLQPLPLTLFTPTLLFSSYLNLSGYPTASAGLAAAWSGLYALLALRRRQGLRAKLSIRGVVRGTAVGLGAANCVAGGWVYMHGSKDRDRKAREERNRWGQYDDK
;
A
#
# COMPACT_ATOMS: atom_id res chain seq x y z
N MET A 1 -38.58 -13.22 0.54
CA MET A 1 -37.54 -14.10 1.12
C MET A 1 -36.22 -13.61 0.56
N ALA A 2 -35.46 -12.82 1.31
CA ALA A 2 -34.16 -12.33 0.86
C ALA A 2 -33.17 -13.50 0.80
N PRO A 3 -32.31 -13.59 -0.23
CA PRO A 3 -31.32 -14.66 -0.29
C PRO A 3 -30.33 -14.47 0.86
N THR A 4 -30.31 -15.43 1.78
CA THR A 4 -29.24 -15.56 2.77
C THR A 4 -27.95 -15.89 2.05
N GLU A 5 -27.15 -14.85 1.78
CA GLU A 5 -25.79 -14.98 1.28
C GLU A 5 -24.98 -15.79 2.31
N THR A 6 -24.70 -17.05 1.99
CA THR A 6 -23.75 -17.86 2.75
C THR A 6 -22.37 -17.24 2.56
N ALA A 7 -21.90 -16.48 3.54
CA ALA A 7 -20.60 -15.83 3.52
C ALA A 7 -19.49 -16.89 3.35
N VAL A 8 -18.98 -17.03 2.12
CA VAL A 8 -17.84 -17.90 1.82
C VAL A 8 -16.64 -17.36 2.59
N LYS A 9 -16.01 -18.21 3.41
CA LYS A 9 -14.81 -17.84 4.17
C LYS A 9 -13.68 -17.53 3.19
N LYS A 10 -13.25 -16.28 3.13
CA LYS A 10 -12.12 -15.83 2.31
C LYS A 10 -10.83 -16.53 2.75
N SER A 11 -10.01 -16.94 1.78
CA SER A 11 -8.67 -17.46 2.04
C SER A 11 -7.72 -16.33 2.44
N ILE A 12 -6.62 -16.68 3.11
CA ILE A 12 -5.53 -15.73 3.43
C ILE A 12 -4.97 -15.11 2.13
N ALA A 13 -4.90 -15.90 1.05
CA ALA A 13 -4.48 -15.40 -0.26
C ALA A 13 -5.45 -14.36 -0.84
N ASP A 14 -6.75 -14.52 -0.61
CA ASP A 14 -7.77 -13.56 -1.06
C ASP A 14 -7.63 -12.24 -0.30
N HIS A 15 -7.39 -12.30 1.02
CA HIS A 15 -7.13 -11.13 1.83
C HIS A 15 -5.85 -10.40 1.43
N LEU A 16 -4.76 -11.13 1.15
CA LEU A 16 -3.52 -10.53 0.65
C LEU A 16 -3.72 -9.89 -0.72
N THR A 17 -4.52 -10.51 -1.57
CA THR A 17 -4.82 -10.00 -2.91
C THR A 17 -5.65 -8.72 -2.81
N GLU A 18 -6.75 -8.76 -2.06
CA GLU A 18 -7.65 -7.61 -1.83
C GLU A 18 -6.91 -6.43 -1.20
N TRP A 19 -6.06 -6.70 -0.21
CA TRP A 19 -5.23 -5.67 0.43
C TRP A 19 -4.18 -5.12 -0.53
N GLY A 20 -3.38 -5.99 -1.16
CA GLY A 20 -2.27 -5.58 -2.03
C GLY A 20 -2.72 -4.89 -3.32
N SER A 21 -3.93 -5.19 -3.81
CA SER A 21 -4.51 -4.54 -4.99
C SER A 21 -5.25 -3.25 -4.67
N SER A 22 -5.35 -2.83 -3.40
CA SER A 22 -6.03 -1.60 -2.99
C SER A 22 -5.10 -0.38 -3.05
N SER A 23 -5.68 0.80 -3.32
CA SER A 23 -4.98 2.08 -3.28
C SER A 23 -4.82 2.66 -1.87
N LEU A 24 -5.57 2.13 -0.89
CA LEU A 24 -5.62 2.63 0.49
C LEU A 24 -4.37 2.30 1.32
N PRO A 25 -3.79 1.09 1.27
CA PRO A 25 -2.67 0.76 2.13
C PRO A 25 -1.42 1.66 1.96
N PRO A 26 -0.98 2.01 0.73
CA PRO A 26 0.15 2.93 0.58
C PRO A 26 -0.19 4.37 0.98
N SER A 27 -1.44 4.84 0.78
CA SER A 27 -1.83 6.19 1.22
C SER A 27 -1.91 6.30 2.74
N LEU A 28 -2.47 5.29 3.43
CA LEU A 28 -2.48 5.20 4.89
C LEU A 28 -1.06 5.24 5.46
N LEU A 29 -0.13 4.51 4.84
CA LEU A 29 1.26 4.52 5.25
C LEU A 29 1.89 5.91 5.07
N ALA A 30 1.64 6.57 3.93
CA ALA A 30 2.09 7.93 3.68
C ALA A 30 1.55 8.93 4.73
N THR A 31 0.29 8.77 5.16
CA THR A 31 -0.30 9.57 6.25
C THR A 31 0.41 9.32 7.58
N LEU A 32 0.69 8.07 7.94
CA LEU A 32 1.41 7.75 9.17
C LEU A 32 2.86 8.27 9.16
N ILE A 33 3.57 8.14 8.03
CA ILE A 33 4.90 8.72 7.86
C ILE A 33 4.84 10.23 8.07
N THR A 34 3.85 10.89 7.48
CA THR A 34 3.65 12.33 7.62
C THR A 34 3.39 12.71 9.07
N ALA A 35 2.50 12.01 9.77
CA ALA A 35 2.23 12.24 11.18
C ALA A 35 3.48 12.07 12.07
N LEU A 36 4.36 11.12 11.73
CA LEU A 36 5.60 10.86 12.46
C LEU A 36 6.70 11.90 12.21
N HIS A 37 6.79 12.42 10.99
CA HIS A 37 7.96 13.18 10.53
C HIS A 37 7.67 14.65 10.21
N ALA A 38 6.41 15.09 10.23
CA ALA A 38 6.06 16.50 10.10
C ALA A 38 6.44 17.29 11.36
N ARG A 39 6.43 16.67 12.55
CA ARG A 39 6.78 17.30 13.83
C ARG A 39 7.53 16.32 14.76
N PRO A 40 8.82 16.54 15.06
CA PRO A 40 9.72 17.54 14.47
C PRO A 40 9.97 17.26 12.98
N LEU A 41 10.21 18.30 12.18
CA LEU A 41 10.34 18.18 10.73
C LEU A 41 11.58 17.35 10.37
N GLN A 42 11.35 16.18 9.77
CA GLN A 42 12.41 15.33 9.22
C GLN A 42 12.21 15.25 7.70
N PRO A 43 12.98 16.02 6.91
CA PRO A 43 12.71 16.17 5.48
C PRO A 43 12.94 14.87 4.71
N LEU A 44 14.00 14.12 5.04
CA LEU A 44 14.40 12.90 4.32
C LEU A 44 13.26 11.86 4.18
N PRO A 45 12.57 11.43 5.27
CA PRO A 45 11.47 10.50 5.13
C PRO A 45 10.25 11.10 4.40
N LEU A 46 10.00 12.40 4.56
CA LEU A 46 8.87 13.07 3.92
C LEU A 46 9.07 13.25 2.41
N THR A 47 10.29 13.53 1.96
CA THR A 47 10.58 13.73 0.53
C THR A 47 10.71 12.43 -0.23
N LEU A 48 11.16 11.35 0.42
CA LEU A 48 11.36 10.06 -0.24
C LEU A 48 10.12 9.16 -0.20
N PHE A 49 9.53 8.94 0.98
CA PHE A 49 8.47 7.93 1.13
C PHE A 49 7.07 8.46 0.86
N THR A 50 6.73 9.65 1.36
CA THR A 50 5.36 10.19 1.22
C THR A 50 4.93 10.35 -0.26
N PRO A 51 5.69 11.04 -1.13
CA PRO A 51 5.27 11.21 -2.52
C PRO A 51 5.30 9.89 -3.31
N THR A 52 6.25 8.99 -3.04
CA THR A 52 6.33 7.69 -3.74
C THR A 52 5.17 6.77 -3.39
N LEU A 53 4.74 6.74 -2.13
CA LEU A 53 3.59 5.97 -1.69
C LEU A 53 2.27 6.56 -2.18
N LEU A 54 2.13 7.90 -2.19
CA LEU A 54 0.98 8.55 -2.82
C LEU A 54 0.93 8.31 -4.32
N PHE A 55 2.08 8.30 -4.99
CA PHE A 55 2.19 7.95 -6.40
C PHE A 55 1.77 6.50 -6.67
N SER A 56 2.18 5.55 -5.81
CA SER A 56 1.69 4.17 -5.88
C SER A 56 0.16 4.10 -5.74
N SER A 57 -0.42 4.82 -4.78
CA SER A 57 -1.88 4.94 -4.63
C SER A 57 -2.55 5.49 -5.90
N TYR A 58 -1.96 6.50 -6.53
CA TYR A 58 -2.43 7.06 -7.80
C TYR A 58 -2.32 6.06 -8.97
N LEU A 59 -1.23 5.30 -9.06
CA LEU A 59 -1.08 4.26 -10.10
C LEU A 59 -2.16 3.19 -9.98
N ASN A 60 -2.53 2.83 -8.76
CA ASN A 60 -3.62 1.90 -8.52
C ASN A 60 -4.94 2.46 -9.08
N LEU A 61 -5.27 3.71 -8.74
CA LEU A 61 -6.48 4.41 -9.21
C LEU A 61 -6.50 4.69 -10.71
N SER A 62 -5.34 4.80 -11.35
CA SER A 62 -5.21 4.94 -12.82
C SER A 62 -5.27 3.59 -13.56
N GLY A 63 -5.51 2.50 -12.83
CA GLY A 63 -5.76 1.18 -13.41
C GLY A 63 -4.52 0.32 -13.58
N TYR A 64 -3.44 0.60 -12.84
CA TYR A 64 -2.23 -0.23 -12.79
C TYR A 64 -2.08 -0.93 -11.42
N PRO A 65 -3.04 -1.77 -10.99
CA PRO A 65 -3.01 -2.39 -9.67
C PRO A 65 -1.76 -3.25 -9.46
N THR A 66 -1.34 -4.07 -10.43
CA THR A 66 -0.14 -4.93 -10.28
C THR A 66 1.14 -4.10 -10.13
N ALA A 67 1.33 -3.07 -10.96
CA ALA A 67 2.52 -2.22 -10.89
C ALA A 67 2.52 -1.36 -9.62
N SER A 68 1.36 -0.84 -9.23
CA SER A 68 1.19 -0.09 -7.98
C SER A 68 1.52 -0.95 -6.76
N ALA A 69 1.10 -2.21 -6.74
CA ALA A 69 1.34 -3.16 -5.66
C ALA A 69 2.84 -3.45 -5.48
N GLY A 70 3.58 -3.61 -6.59
CA GLY A 70 5.04 -3.77 -6.55
C GLY A 70 5.76 -2.53 -5.99
N LEU A 71 5.36 -1.33 -6.43
CA LEU A 71 5.90 -0.08 -5.89
C LEU A 71 5.56 0.10 -4.40
N ALA A 72 4.30 -0.17 -4.01
CA ALA A 72 3.87 -0.13 -2.63
C ALA A 72 4.70 -1.09 -1.78
N ALA A 73 4.91 -2.32 -2.25
CA ALA A 73 5.65 -3.34 -1.53
C ALA A 73 7.11 -2.93 -1.29
N ALA A 74 7.80 -2.48 -2.34
CA ALA A 74 9.20 -2.08 -2.27
C ALA A 74 9.41 -0.91 -1.29
N TRP A 75 8.63 0.16 -1.43
CA TRP A 75 8.79 1.37 -0.61
C TRP A 75 8.29 1.20 0.83
N SER A 76 7.18 0.48 1.02
CA SER A 76 6.67 0.17 2.36
C SER A 76 7.60 -0.77 3.12
N GLY A 77 8.15 -1.78 2.43
CA GLY A 77 9.15 -2.68 2.98
C GLY A 77 10.46 -1.97 3.32
N LEU A 78 10.96 -1.11 2.43
CA LEU A 78 12.16 -0.30 2.69
C LEU A 78 11.97 0.61 3.91
N TYR A 79 10.82 1.29 4.02
CA TYR A 79 10.49 2.09 5.19
C TYR A 79 10.49 1.24 6.47
N ALA A 80 9.83 0.08 6.46
CA ALA A 80 9.77 -0.82 7.61
C ALA A 80 11.18 -1.31 8.02
N LEU A 81 12.03 -1.70 7.06
CA LEU A 81 13.41 -2.13 7.31
C LEU A 81 14.25 -1.01 7.97
N LEU A 82 14.22 0.20 7.40
CA LEU A 82 14.97 1.34 7.93
C LEU A 82 14.45 1.78 9.30
N ALA A 83 13.13 1.75 9.49
CA ALA A 83 12.52 2.05 10.77
C ALA A 83 12.89 1.01 11.82
N LEU A 84 12.88 -0.29 11.51
CA LEU A 84 13.29 -1.37 12.43
C LEU A 84 14.76 -1.28 12.86
N ARG A 85 15.65 -0.81 11.98
CA ARG A 85 17.07 -0.64 12.28
C ARG A 85 17.34 0.36 13.42
N ARG A 86 16.41 1.31 13.66
CA ARG A 86 16.58 2.33 14.70
C ARG A 86 16.30 1.75 16.10
N ARG A 87 17.33 1.63 16.94
CA ARG A 87 17.21 1.26 18.36
C ARG A 87 16.36 2.30 19.10
N GLN A 88 15.44 1.83 19.95
CA GLN A 88 14.59 2.67 20.81
C GLN A 88 14.58 2.10 22.22
N GLY A 89 14.66 2.97 23.23
CA GLY A 89 14.47 2.57 24.63
C GLY A 89 13.04 2.06 24.89
N LEU A 90 12.87 1.20 25.89
CA LEU A 90 11.58 0.58 26.21
C LEU A 90 10.47 1.62 26.49
N ARG A 91 10.80 2.71 27.20
CA ARG A 91 9.86 3.82 27.46
C ARG A 91 9.39 4.53 26.19
N ALA A 92 10.27 4.69 25.20
CA ALA A 92 9.93 5.32 23.93
C ALA A 92 8.95 4.47 23.10
N LYS A 93 9.06 3.13 23.20
CA LYS A 93 8.15 2.19 22.53
C LYS A 93 6.72 2.27 23.06
N LEU A 94 6.56 2.53 24.36
CA LEU A 94 5.24 2.65 25.02
C LEU A 94 4.62 4.05 24.91
N SER A 95 5.29 5.00 24.25
CA SER A 95 4.72 6.34 24.02
C SER A 95 3.73 6.35 22.85
N ILE A 96 2.86 7.36 22.77
CA ILE A 96 1.96 7.57 21.61
C ILE A 96 2.74 7.56 20.29
N ARG A 97 3.91 8.24 20.25
CA ARG A 97 4.78 8.23 19.07
C ARG A 97 5.36 6.84 18.78
N GLY A 98 5.65 6.07 19.83
CA GLY A 98 6.06 4.67 19.75
C GLY A 98 4.99 3.79 19.11
N VAL A 99 3.72 3.97 19.51
CA VAL A 99 2.57 3.27 18.92
C VAL A 99 2.41 3.64 17.44
N VAL A 100 2.37 4.93 17.09
CA VAL A 100 2.24 5.36 15.69
C VAL A 100 3.39 4.81 14.82
N ARG A 101 4.62 4.81 15.34
CA ARG A 101 5.77 4.20 14.65
C ARG A 101 5.61 2.69 14.51
N GLY A 102 5.17 2.00 15.57
CA GLY A 102 4.89 0.57 15.53
C GLY A 102 3.85 0.22 14.48
N THR A 103 2.75 0.99 14.42
CA THR A 103 1.71 0.85 13.39
C THR A 103 2.27 1.12 11.99
N ALA A 104 3.07 2.17 11.80
CA ALA A 104 3.68 2.48 10.50
C ALA A 104 4.62 1.36 10.01
N VAL A 105 5.39 0.76 10.92
CA VAL A 105 6.26 -0.38 10.61
C VAL A 105 5.44 -1.64 10.30
N GLY A 106 4.43 -1.94 11.12
CA GLY A 106 3.55 -3.10 10.92
C GLY A 106 2.78 -3.00 9.61
N LEU A 107 2.20 -1.84 9.33
CA LEU A 107 1.56 -1.55 8.04
C LEU A 107 2.56 -1.65 6.89
N GLY A 108 3.78 -1.15 7.06
CA GLY A 108 4.82 -1.25 6.03
C GLY A 108 5.21 -2.68 5.70
N ALA A 109 5.33 -3.53 6.71
CA ALA A 109 5.57 -4.96 6.53
C ALA A 109 4.37 -5.66 5.86
N ALA A 110 3.14 -5.36 6.31
CA ALA A 110 1.93 -5.91 5.72
C ALA A 110 1.79 -5.53 4.23
N ASN A 111 2.04 -4.26 3.89
CA ASN A 111 2.04 -3.78 2.51
C ASN A 111 3.13 -4.43 1.66
N CYS A 112 4.32 -4.67 2.24
CA CYS A 112 5.40 -5.41 1.59
C CYS A 112 4.96 -6.83 1.20
N VAL A 113 4.36 -7.56 2.14
CA VAL A 113 3.92 -8.94 1.91
C VAL A 113 2.75 -8.99 0.92
N ALA A 114 1.69 -8.20 1.16
CA ALA A 114 0.49 -8.20 0.32
C ALA A 114 0.75 -7.64 -1.08
N GLY A 115 1.46 -6.50 -1.17
CA GLY A 115 1.83 -5.91 -2.45
C GLY A 115 2.80 -6.80 -3.22
N GLY A 116 3.73 -7.46 -2.52
CA GLY A 116 4.65 -8.45 -3.12
C GLY A 116 3.89 -9.65 -3.65
N TRP A 117 2.90 -10.16 -2.90
CA TRP A 117 2.03 -11.25 -3.34
C TRP A 117 1.29 -10.88 -4.64
N VAL A 118 0.65 -9.71 -4.68
CA VAL A 118 -0.08 -9.21 -5.86
C VAL A 118 0.86 -8.93 -7.03
N TYR A 119 2.07 -8.42 -6.78
CA TYR A 119 3.04 -8.18 -7.84
C TYR A 119 3.48 -9.49 -8.51
N MET A 120 3.69 -10.55 -7.72
CA MET A 120 4.15 -11.85 -8.22
C MET A 120 3.03 -12.65 -8.93
N HIS A 121 1.78 -12.54 -8.47
CA HIS A 121 0.64 -13.29 -9.02
C HIS A 121 -0.26 -12.46 -9.97
N GLY A 122 -0.02 -11.16 -10.05
CA GLY A 122 -0.71 -10.23 -10.93
C GLY A 122 -0.29 -10.36 -12.38
N SER A 123 -1.09 -9.79 -13.29
CA SER A 123 -0.78 -9.80 -14.72
C SER A 123 -0.96 -8.39 -15.28
N LYS A 124 0.12 -7.83 -15.83
CA LYS A 124 0.12 -6.52 -16.48
C LYS A 124 -0.77 -6.49 -17.72
N ASP A 125 -0.95 -7.63 -18.39
CA ASP A 125 -1.84 -7.77 -19.53
C ASP A 125 -3.31 -7.75 -19.12
N ARG A 126 -3.66 -8.39 -18.00
CA ARG A 126 -5.01 -8.27 -17.42
C ARG A 126 -5.30 -6.82 -17.03
N ASP A 127 -4.34 -6.14 -16.40
CA ASP A 127 -4.47 -4.72 -16.04
C ASP A 127 -4.63 -3.83 -17.29
N ARG A 128 -3.97 -4.16 -18.39
CA ARG A 128 -4.10 -3.46 -19.67
C ARG A 128 -5.50 -3.67 -20.27
N LYS A 129 -5.97 -4.91 -20.39
CA LYS A 129 -7.32 -5.22 -20.88
C LYS A 129 -8.39 -4.53 -20.05
N ALA A 130 -8.30 -4.59 -18.72
CA ALA A 130 -9.24 -3.91 -17.84
C ALA A 130 -9.22 -2.38 -17.98
N ARG A 131 -8.09 -1.77 -18.38
CA ARG A 131 -8.03 -0.33 -18.69
C ARG A 131 -8.64 0.00 -20.05
N GLU A 132 -8.44 -0.87 -21.03
CA GLU A 132 -9.04 -0.78 -22.37
C GLU A 132 -10.56 -0.90 -22.27
N GLU A 133 -11.07 -1.91 -21.57
CA GLU A 133 -12.50 -2.13 -21.32
C GLU A 133 -13.15 -0.98 -20.55
N ARG A 134 -12.46 -0.42 -19.54
CA ARG A 134 -12.98 0.75 -18.82
C ARG A 134 -13.01 2.01 -19.68
N ASN A 135 -12.16 2.08 -20.70
CA ASN A 135 -11.95 3.24 -21.58
C ASN A 135 -12.13 4.60 -20.90
N ARG A 136 -11.54 4.77 -19.70
CA ARG A 136 -11.83 5.91 -18.81
C ARG A 136 -11.56 7.27 -19.47
N TRP A 137 -10.68 7.29 -20.46
CA TRP A 137 -10.20 8.50 -21.13
C TRP A 137 -10.61 8.58 -22.61
N GLY A 138 -11.49 7.70 -23.10
CA GLY A 138 -11.91 7.69 -24.50
C GLY A 138 -10.80 7.39 -25.50
N GLN A 139 -9.72 6.74 -25.05
CA GLN A 139 -8.50 6.52 -25.86
C GLN A 139 -8.61 5.33 -26.82
N TYR A 140 -9.67 4.53 -26.69
CA TYR A 140 -9.84 3.29 -27.43
C TYR A 140 -11.08 3.29 -28.34
N ASP A 141 -11.77 4.42 -28.49
CA ASP A 141 -12.98 4.52 -29.32
C ASP A 141 -12.69 4.50 -30.84
N ASP A 142 -11.43 4.76 -31.25
CA ASP A 142 -11.01 4.82 -32.66
C ASP A 142 -10.36 3.50 -33.16
N LYS A 143 -10.51 2.38 -32.46
CA LYS A 143 -9.96 1.06 -32.86
C LYS A 143 -11.01 0.03 -33.24
#